data_AF-A0AAW7B3V4-F1
#
_entry.id   AF-A0AAW7B3V4-F1
#
_cell.length_a   1.000
_cell.length_b   1.000
_cell.length_c   1.000
_cell.angle_alpha   90.00
_cell.angle_beta   90.00
_cell.angle_gamma   90.00
#
_symmetry.space_group_name_H-M   'P 1'
#
loop_
_entity.id
_entity.type
_entity.pdbx_description
1 polymer ?
#
loop_
_entity_poly.entity_id
_entity_poly.type
_entity_poly.pdbx_seq_one_letter_code
_entity_poly.pdbx_strand_id
1 'polypeptide(L)'
;MMIVSRFSRPVPVISMMFVMSLVLSACGTTGGGKGSGFPSLGGSSQKPETNLLASLGNGLLGNSASQLSAVDRRKALEAEYRALEYSPAGKSVLWSGAGSNAGDVTAAQPYQVGSQNCRQYSHSFTIGGDQQTVRGTACRNPDGSWTPLT
;
A
#
# COMPACT_ATOMS: atom_id res chain seq x y z
N MET A 1 52.41 -51.92 0.54
CA MET A 1 51.26 -52.24 -0.32
C MET A 1 50.52 -50.94 -0.61
N MET A 2 50.09 -50.71 -1.86
CA MET A 2 49.48 -49.48 -2.44
C MET A 2 50.47 -48.42 -2.91
N ILE A 3 50.38 -47.83 -4.10
CA ILE A 3 50.05 -48.31 -5.46
C ILE A 3 50.55 -47.16 -6.37
N VAL A 4 51.43 -47.53 -7.30
CA VAL A 4 51.73 -46.97 -8.62
C VAL A 4 51.08 -45.66 -9.12
N SER A 5 51.99 -44.79 -9.60
CA SER A 5 52.02 -44.20 -10.96
C SER A 5 51.18 -42.98 -11.31
N ARG A 6 51.94 -41.91 -11.58
CA ARG A 6 51.64 -40.75 -12.43
C ARG A 6 51.26 -41.22 -13.84
N PHE A 7 50.14 -40.77 -14.39
CA PHE A 7 49.92 -40.74 -15.84
C PHE A 7 49.19 -39.46 -16.22
N SER A 8 49.97 -38.54 -16.77
CA SER A 8 49.55 -37.37 -17.52
C SER A 8 48.70 -37.79 -18.72
N ARG A 9 47.57 -37.12 -18.93
CA ARG A 9 46.92 -37.04 -20.25
C ARG A 9 46.56 -35.59 -20.55
N PRO A 10 46.98 -35.05 -21.71
CA PRO A 10 46.62 -33.72 -22.16
C PRO A 10 45.22 -33.76 -22.78
N VAL A 11 44.36 -32.81 -22.44
CA VAL A 11 43.10 -32.58 -23.17
C VAL A 11 43.24 -31.24 -23.90
N PRO A 12 43.37 -31.25 -25.23
CA PRO A 12 43.27 -30.06 -26.05
C PRO A 12 41.80 -29.86 -26.43
N VAL A 13 41.16 -28.81 -25.94
CA VAL A 13 39.96 -28.27 -26.58
C VAL A 13 40.17 -26.78 -26.81
N ILE A 14 40.77 -26.55 -27.96
CA ILE A 14 40.86 -25.28 -28.67
C ILE A 14 39.43 -24.78 -28.96
N SER A 15 39.26 -23.45 -28.88
CA SER A 15 38.19 -22.66 -29.50
C SER A 15 36.74 -23.03 -29.15
N MET A 16 36.07 -22.13 -28.42
CA MET A 16 35.21 -21.16 -29.13
C MET A 16 34.86 -20.01 -28.19
N MET A 17 35.29 -18.81 -28.58
CA MET A 17 34.72 -17.56 -28.08
C MET A 17 33.19 -17.62 -28.25
N PHE A 18 32.43 -17.26 -27.22
CA PHE A 18 31.30 -16.35 -27.41
C PHE A 18 30.97 -15.67 -26.08
N VAL A 19 31.43 -14.42 -26.01
CA VAL A 19 31.06 -13.42 -25.01
C VAL A 19 29.55 -13.23 -25.10
N MET A 20 28.81 -13.61 -24.06
CA MET A 20 27.39 -13.29 -23.95
C MET A 20 27.16 -12.49 -22.67
N SER A 21 27.53 -11.22 -22.76
CA SER A 21 27.11 -10.18 -21.82
C SER A 21 25.60 -10.00 -21.95
N LEU A 22 24.82 -10.55 -21.02
CA LEU A 22 23.40 -10.18 -20.90
C LEU A 22 23.32 -8.82 -20.22
N VAL A 23 23.21 -7.78 -21.06
CA VAL A 23 22.73 -6.46 -20.66
C VAL A 23 21.24 -6.61 -20.31
N LEU A 24 20.90 -6.47 -19.03
CA LEU A 24 19.51 -6.43 -18.57
C LEU A 24 18.93 -5.04 -18.92
N SER A 25 18.27 -4.95 -20.06
CA SER A 25 17.53 -3.75 -20.49
C SER A 25 16.34 -3.51 -19.57
N ALA A 26 16.40 -2.45 -18.75
CA ALA A 26 15.27 -1.94 -18.01
C ALA A 26 14.31 -1.21 -18.96
N CYS A 27 13.06 -1.69 -19.04
CA CYS A 27 11.99 -0.99 -19.74
C CYS A 27 11.54 0.19 -18.86
N GLY A 28 12.06 1.38 -19.14
CA GLY A 28 11.54 2.64 -18.60
C GLY A 28 10.27 3.01 -19.36
N THR A 29 9.10 2.85 -18.74
CA THR A 29 7.88 3.48 -19.23
C THR A 29 7.88 4.94 -18.80
N THR A 30 7.75 5.80 -19.80
CA THR A 30 7.82 7.26 -19.75
C THR A 30 6.57 7.81 -19.06
N GLY A 31 6.74 8.35 -17.85
CA GLY A 31 5.76 9.20 -17.18
C GLY A 31 6.49 10.38 -16.55
N GLY A 32 6.39 11.56 -17.18
CA GLY A 32 7.21 12.71 -16.87
C GLY A 32 7.07 13.24 -15.44
N GLY A 33 8.22 13.59 -14.84
CA GLY A 33 8.30 14.33 -13.59
C GLY A 33 9.74 14.40 -13.09
N LYS A 34 10.37 15.57 -13.19
CA LYS A 34 11.66 15.88 -12.57
C LYS A 34 11.58 15.65 -11.06
N GLY A 35 12.46 14.83 -10.50
CA GLY A 35 12.59 14.66 -9.06
C GLY A 35 13.59 13.58 -8.68
N SER A 36 14.85 13.97 -8.48
CA SER A 36 15.84 13.15 -7.77
C SER A 36 15.43 12.99 -6.31
N GLY A 37 15.24 11.77 -5.82
CA GLY A 37 15.07 11.55 -4.37
C GLY A 37 14.47 10.21 -3.97
N PHE A 38 15.32 9.35 -3.38
CA PHE A 38 15.04 8.25 -2.44
C PHE A 38 14.23 7.02 -2.92
N PRO A 39 14.76 5.79 -2.74
CA PRO A 39 13.93 4.60 -2.75
C PRO A 39 13.18 4.54 -1.41
N SER A 40 11.97 5.10 -1.34
CA SER A 40 11.07 4.81 -0.21
C SER A 40 10.59 3.36 -0.33
N LEU A 41 11.03 2.57 0.64
CA LEU A 41 10.66 1.19 0.87
C LEU A 41 9.15 1.11 1.18
N GLY A 42 8.40 0.46 0.28
CA GLY A 42 7.17 -0.28 0.63
C GLY A 42 5.96 0.52 1.13
N GLY A 43 5.28 1.21 0.22
CA GLY A 43 3.85 1.48 0.34
C GLY A 43 3.24 1.29 -1.04
N SER A 44 2.39 0.28 -1.25
CA SER A 44 1.68 0.13 -2.52
C SER A 44 0.94 1.44 -2.82
N SER A 45 1.42 2.20 -3.80
CA SER A 45 0.75 3.37 -4.39
C SER A 45 -0.48 2.95 -5.21
N GLN A 46 -1.13 1.85 -4.84
CA GLN A 46 -2.36 1.40 -5.46
C GLN A 46 -3.46 2.33 -4.97
N LYS A 47 -4.03 3.08 -5.90
CA LYS A 47 -5.27 3.82 -5.68
C LYS A 47 -6.40 2.79 -5.67
N PRO A 48 -7.20 2.70 -4.60
CA PRO A 48 -8.34 1.80 -4.58
C PRO A 48 -9.34 2.19 -5.66
N GLU A 49 -9.98 1.18 -6.24
CA GLU A 49 -11.05 1.39 -7.20
C GLU A 49 -12.24 2.09 -6.53
N THR A 50 -12.99 2.88 -7.30
CA THR A 50 -14.04 3.76 -6.75
C THR A 50 -15.21 2.99 -6.14
N ASN A 51 -15.52 1.80 -6.66
CA ASN A 51 -16.52 0.88 -6.12
C ASN A 51 -16.16 0.40 -4.71
N LEU A 52 -14.88 0.17 -4.40
CA LEU A 52 -14.44 -0.30 -3.08
C LEU A 52 -14.64 0.75 -1.99
N LEU A 53 -14.57 2.03 -2.37
CA LEU A 53 -14.82 3.16 -1.47
C LEU A 53 -16.31 3.40 -1.22
N ALA A 54 -17.20 2.92 -2.09
CA ALA A 54 -18.64 3.18 -1.97
C ALA A 54 -19.23 2.54 -0.70
N SER A 55 -18.78 1.33 -0.33
CA SER A 55 -19.22 0.61 0.88
C SER A 55 -18.85 1.32 2.19
N LEU A 56 -17.83 2.19 2.16
CA LEU A 56 -17.49 3.03 3.30
C LEU A 56 -18.48 4.18 3.50
N GLY A 57 -19.19 4.61 2.45
CA GLY A 57 -20.12 5.73 2.50
C GLY A 57 -19.44 7.05 2.89
N ASN A 58 -19.69 7.54 4.11
CA ASN A 58 -19.00 8.69 4.69
C ASN A 58 -17.77 8.28 5.53
N GLY A 59 -17.51 6.99 5.71
CA GLY A 59 -16.45 6.49 6.58
C GLY A 59 -16.63 6.94 8.02
N LEU A 60 -15.52 7.05 8.76
CA LEU A 60 -15.55 7.63 10.11
C LEU A 60 -15.75 9.15 10.09
N LEU A 61 -15.55 9.83 8.97
CA LEU A 61 -15.82 11.27 8.87
C LEU A 61 -17.28 11.61 9.21
N GLY A 62 -18.22 10.68 9.00
CA GLY A 62 -19.63 10.89 9.32
C GLY A 62 -20.18 12.18 8.70
N ASN A 63 -20.76 13.04 9.53
CA ASN A 63 -21.32 14.32 9.08
C ASN A 63 -20.26 15.34 8.64
N SER A 64 -19.03 15.27 9.15
CA SER A 64 -17.93 16.17 8.79
C SER A 64 -17.54 16.02 7.31
N ALA A 65 -17.88 14.88 6.68
CA ALA A 65 -17.70 14.66 5.24
C ALA A 65 -18.48 15.66 4.37
N SER A 66 -19.54 16.30 4.87
CA SER A 66 -20.33 17.31 4.14
C SER A 66 -19.61 18.65 3.99
N GLN A 67 -18.61 18.92 4.83
CA GLN A 67 -17.80 20.15 4.80
C GLN A 67 -16.60 20.03 3.83
N LEU A 68 -16.35 18.83 3.32
CA LEU A 68 -15.26 18.56 2.38
C LEU A 68 -15.73 18.72 0.94
N SER A 69 -14.81 19.17 0.08
CA SER A 69 -14.97 18.98 -1.36
C SER A 69 -15.04 17.48 -1.68
N ALA A 70 -15.69 17.11 -2.79
CA ALA A 70 -15.75 15.71 -3.23
C ALA A 70 -14.34 15.09 -3.42
N VAL A 71 -13.36 15.90 -3.81
CA VAL A 71 -11.97 15.47 -3.98
C VAL A 71 -11.32 15.17 -2.62
N ASP A 72 -11.47 16.05 -1.64
CA ASP A 72 -10.87 15.87 -0.31
C ASP A 72 -11.54 14.72 0.44
N ARG A 73 -12.86 14.63 0.36
CA ARG A 73 -13.61 13.49 0.89
C ARG A 73 -13.12 12.17 0.31
N ARG A 74 -12.91 12.11 -1.01
CA ARG A 74 -12.37 10.90 -1.65
C ARG A 74 -10.98 10.55 -1.14
N LYS A 75 -10.09 11.53 -0.96
CA LYS A 75 -8.74 11.28 -0.42
C LYS A 75 -8.78 10.73 1.01
N ALA A 76 -9.65 11.28 1.84
CA ALA A 76 -9.84 10.81 3.21
C ALA A 76 -10.39 9.38 3.26
N LEU A 77 -11.39 9.04 2.43
CA LEU A 77 -11.91 7.67 2.31
C LEU A 77 -10.87 6.70 1.73
N GLU A 78 -10.04 7.16 0.79
CA GLU A 78 -8.92 6.38 0.27
C GLU A 78 -7.88 6.07 1.36
N ALA A 79 -7.62 7.01 2.28
CA ALA A 79 -6.77 6.75 3.45
C ALA A 79 -7.42 5.76 4.43
N GLU A 80 -8.74 5.85 4.66
CA GLU A 80 -9.45 4.84 5.46
C GLU A 80 -9.31 3.44 4.86
N TYR A 81 -9.60 3.30 3.56
CA TYR A 81 -9.45 2.03 2.86
C TYR A 81 -8.01 1.50 2.94
N ARG A 82 -7.02 2.34 2.68
CA ARG A 82 -5.60 1.94 2.74
C ARG A 82 -5.17 1.52 4.14
N ALA A 83 -5.65 2.21 5.18
CA ALA A 83 -5.36 1.84 6.56
C ALA A 83 -5.93 0.46 6.89
N LEU A 84 -7.16 0.19 6.46
CA LEU A 84 -7.84 -1.08 6.67
C LEU A 84 -7.26 -2.24 5.84
N GLU A 85 -6.87 -1.98 4.61
CA GLU A 85 -6.47 -3.03 3.66
C GLU A 85 -4.97 -3.33 3.69
N TYR A 86 -4.13 -2.28 3.70
CA TYR A 86 -2.69 -2.43 3.44
C TYR A 86 -1.81 -2.05 4.62
N SER A 87 -2.31 -1.24 5.56
CA SER A 87 -1.48 -0.75 6.66
C SER A 87 -1.29 -1.80 7.76
N PRO A 88 -0.04 -2.05 8.20
CA PRO A 88 0.22 -2.80 9.42
C PRO A 88 -0.48 -2.18 10.62
N ALA A 89 -0.81 -2.98 11.63
CA ALA A 89 -1.48 -2.47 12.82
C ALA A 89 -0.63 -1.38 13.52
N GLY A 90 -1.29 -0.30 13.92
CA GLY A 90 -0.65 0.85 14.56
C GLY A 90 0.13 1.77 13.62
N LYS A 91 0.12 1.53 12.30
CA LYS A 91 0.72 2.44 11.31
C LYS A 91 -0.35 3.35 10.72
N SER A 92 -0.10 4.65 10.77
CA SER A 92 -0.99 5.67 10.23
C SER A 92 -0.82 5.85 8.72
N VAL A 93 -1.94 6.03 8.02
CA VAL A 93 -2.02 6.45 6.62
C VAL A 93 -2.48 7.90 6.60
N LEU A 94 -1.63 8.79 6.10
CA LEU A 94 -1.92 10.21 6.05
C LEU A 94 -2.71 10.57 4.78
N TRP A 95 -3.53 11.61 4.85
CA TRP A 95 -4.13 12.28 3.71
C TRP A 95 -4.10 13.80 3.87
N SER A 96 -4.09 14.51 2.74
CA SER A 96 -4.11 15.96 2.70
C SER A 96 -5.00 16.45 1.56
N GLY A 97 -5.95 17.29 1.92
CA GLY A 97 -6.89 17.98 1.05
C GLY A 97 -6.42 19.39 0.68
N ALA A 98 -7.36 20.23 0.23
CA ALA A 98 -7.12 21.65 0.02
C ALA A 98 -7.16 22.43 1.35
N GLY A 99 -6.43 23.56 1.41
CA GLY A 99 -6.40 24.44 2.59
C GLY A 99 -5.85 23.71 3.82
N SER A 100 -6.59 23.77 4.93
CA SER A 100 -6.25 23.12 6.20
C SER A 100 -6.84 21.72 6.36
N ASN A 101 -7.51 21.17 5.34
CA ASN A 101 -8.13 19.85 5.42
C ASN A 101 -7.06 18.75 5.37
N ALA A 102 -6.87 18.01 6.44
CA ALA A 102 -5.89 16.92 6.50
C ALA A 102 -6.22 15.94 7.62
N GLY A 103 -5.58 14.78 7.60
CA GLY A 103 -5.73 13.81 8.68
C GLY A 103 -4.88 12.57 8.50
N ASP A 104 -5.04 11.65 9.44
CA ASP A 104 -4.43 10.34 9.41
C ASP A 104 -5.39 9.26 9.93
N VAL A 105 -5.22 8.06 9.39
CA VAL A 105 -6.02 6.89 9.74
C VAL A 105 -5.12 5.77 10.23
N THR A 106 -5.40 5.25 11.42
CA THR A 106 -4.64 4.14 12.02
C THR A 106 -5.57 2.95 12.22
N ALA A 107 -5.20 1.78 11.70
CA ALA A 107 -5.93 0.54 11.94
C ALA A 107 -5.25 -0.31 13.01
N ALA A 108 -6.04 -1.04 13.79
CA ALA A 108 -5.59 -2.03 14.75
C ALA A 108 -5.35 -3.40 14.09
N GLN A 109 -5.01 -4.40 14.91
CA GLN A 109 -4.90 -5.79 14.47
C GLN A 109 -6.26 -6.31 13.97
N PRO A 110 -6.30 -7.11 12.88
CA PRO A 110 -7.51 -7.77 12.45
C PRO A 110 -7.97 -8.82 13.45
N TYR A 111 -9.29 -9.00 13.52
CA TYR A 111 -9.96 -10.01 14.34
C TYR A 111 -11.17 -10.57 13.59
N GLN A 112 -11.70 -11.70 14.05
CA GLN A 112 -12.82 -12.38 13.40
C GLN A 112 -14.14 -12.07 14.11
N VAL A 113 -15.18 -11.77 13.32
CA VAL A 113 -16.58 -11.72 13.75
C VAL A 113 -17.36 -12.69 12.89
N GLY A 114 -17.72 -13.85 13.45
CA GLY A 114 -18.23 -14.97 12.66
C GLY A 114 -17.16 -15.45 11.67
N SER A 115 -17.46 -15.39 10.37
CA SER A 115 -16.55 -15.72 9.28
C SER A 115 -15.92 -14.49 8.60
N GLN A 116 -16.11 -13.29 9.15
CA GLN A 116 -15.68 -12.04 8.56
C GLN A 116 -14.48 -11.43 9.29
N ASN A 117 -13.47 -11.01 8.53
CA ASN A 117 -12.34 -10.27 9.08
C ASN A 117 -12.73 -8.83 9.35
N CYS A 118 -12.65 -8.39 10.59
CA CYS A 118 -12.93 -7.02 11.01
C CYS A 118 -11.67 -6.34 11.56
N ARG A 119 -11.63 -5.02 11.47
CA ARG A 119 -10.55 -4.18 12.01
C ARG A 119 -11.14 -2.97 12.70
N GLN A 120 -10.67 -2.70 13.91
CA GLN A 120 -10.87 -1.41 14.54
C GLN A 120 -9.92 -0.39 13.90
N TYR A 121 -10.37 0.86 13.78
CA TYR A 121 -9.55 1.93 13.24
C TYR A 121 -9.98 3.29 13.81
N SER A 122 -9.03 4.23 13.83
CA SER A 122 -9.25 5.60 14.23
C SER A 122 -8.89 6.55 13.10
N HIS A 123 -9.68 7.61 12.95
CA HIS A 123 -9.45 8.68 11.99
C HIS A 123 -9.31 9.99 12.76
N SER A 124 -8.11 10.56 12.75
CA SER A 124 -7.83 11.90 13.29
C SER A 124 -7.74 12.88 12.12
N PHE A 125 -8.50 13.96 12.14
CA PHE A 125 -8.54 14.91 11.05
C PHE A 125 -8.81 16.34 11.51
N THR A 126 -8.44 17.30 10.67
CA THR A 126 -8.80 18.70 10.78
C THR A 126 -9.62 19.08 9.55
N ILE A 127 -10.84 19.57 9.75
CA ILE A 127 -11.75 20.02 8.67
C ILE A 127 -12.38 21.33 9.12
N GLY A 128 -12.35 22.36 8.27
CA GLY A 128 -12.91 23.68 8.64
C GLY A 128 -12.19 24.38 9.80
N GLY A 129 -10.99 23.91 10.18
CA GLY A 129 -10.23 24.40 11.34
C GLY A 129 -10.48 23.60 12.63
N ASP A 130 -11.47 22.70 12.63
CA ASP A 130 -11.81 21.87 13.78
C ASP A 130 -11.07 20.54 13.73
N GLN A 131 -10.28 20.25 14.77
CA GLN A 131 -9.61 18.97 14.94
C GLN A 131 -10.52 17.97 15.65
N GLN A 132 -10.67 16.78 15.07
CA GLN A 132 -11.49 15.69 15.60
C GLN A 132 -10.74 14.36 15.50
N THR A 133 -11.02 13.47 16.46
CA THR A 133 -10.59 12.06 16.39
C THR A 133 -11.80 11.18 16.68
N VAL A 134 -12.08 10.29 15.75
CA VAL A 134 -13.20 9.34 15.79
C VAL A 134 -12.67 7.92 15.64
N ARG A 135 -13.41 6.95 16.16
CA ARG A 135 -13.04 5.53 16.11
C ARG A 135 -14.24 4.71 15.67
N GLY A 136 -13.97 3.59 15.01
CA GLY A 136 -14.99 2.62 14.69
C GLY A 136 -14.40 1.28 14.29
N THR A 137 -15.25 0.43 13.75
CA THR A 137 -14.88 -0.86 13.20
C THR A 137 -15.38 -0.95 11.77
N ALA A 138 -14.59 -1.52 10.88
CA ALA A 138 -15.06 -1.96 9.58
C ALA A 138 -14.72 -3.43 9.38
N CYS A 139 -15.51 -4.12 8.57
CA CYS A 139 -15.29 -5.50 8.22
C CYS A 139 -15.12 -5.68 6.71
N ARG A 140 -14.23 -6.61 6.36
CA ARG A 140 -13.79 -6.87 4.98
C ARG A 140 -14.78 -7.80 4.30
N ASN A 141 -15.27 -7.37 3.16
CA ASN A 141 -16.17 -8.12 2.30
C ASN A 141 -15.41 -9.01 1.31
N PRO A 142 -16.04 -10.07 0.77
CA PRO A 142 -15.42 -10.92 -0.24
C PRO A 142 -15.02 -10.20 -1.54
N ASP A 143 -15.70 -9.10 -1.88
CA ASP A 143 -15.40 -8.26 -3.05
C ASP A 143 -14.22 -7.29 -2.82
N GLY A 144 -13.60 -7.33 -1.64
CA GLY A 144 -12.48 -6.47 -1.25
C GLY A 144 -12.90 -5.13 -0.65
N SER A 145 -14.19 -4.79 -0.64
CA SER A 145 -14.66 -3.57 0.03
C SER A 145 -14.65 -3.72 1.55
N TRP A 146 -14.67 -2.59 2.25
CA TRP A 146 -14.80 -2.55 3.71
C TRP A 146 -16.11 -1.87 4.08
N THR A 147 -16.87 -2.49 4.98
CA THR A 147 -18.15 -1.96 5.47
C THR A 147 -18.04 -1.60 6.95
N PRO A 148 -18.31 -0.34 7.33
CA PRO A 148 -18.37 0.06 8.73
C PRO A 148 -19.46 -0.71 9.49
N LEU A 149 -19.16 -1.12 10.72
CA LEU A 149 -20.15 -1.58 11.68
C LEU A 149 -20.71 -0.34 12.39
N THR A 150 -21.73 0.27 11.81
CA THR A 150 -22.50 1.37 12.43
C THR A 150 -23.66 0.85 13.25
#